data_AF-A0A3C1PM29-F1
#
_entry.id   AF-A0A3C1PM29-F1
#
_cell.length_a   1.000
_cell.length_b   1.000
_cell.length_c   1.000
_cell.angle_alpha   90.00
_cell.angle_beta   90.00
_cell.angle_gamma   90.00
#
_symmetry.space_group_name_H-M   'P 1'
#
loop_
_entity.id
_entity.type
_entity.pdbx_description
1 polymer ?
#
loop_
_entity_poly.entity_id
_entity_poly.type
_entity_poly.pdbx_seq_one_letter_code
_entity_poly.pdbx_strand_id
1 'polypeptide(L)'
;MKSWSLYSILIVLFGLLSVTAKAQTDYDWIKLEVDAVLNPSQYKKIQSAEKMLRKAKKTRMKSLKVNSRVIRWRDKAETATGEKKRSEAMAKLSKYENQYAAMMATEVDLKVKANKKISDTYKALLGTVRPRDNKQVLEAGRKLEAQSNKVFNDVLKKQRETKKEKVHKLRYAVFENMQIDMQKAVWYQLHAYAIYTTMLTYEPTDSFYVNYEFNNSTLGTPENGTDSSFVSTDSTITDTIEPIDSTKIATDAEPLVYKVQLIAVTKQLSKKELSRLYSGKNKVEIMEHAGLYKYFAGAFDNQADAEAFMTSLGIKDSFVVAFRGDERVSEEE
;
A
#
# COMPACT_ATOMS: atom_id res chain seq x y z
N MET A 1 -29.33 9.44 29.69
CA MET A 1 -28.89 8.52 28.64
C MET A 1 -29.56 8.93 27.34
N LYS A 2 -28.82 9.34 26.31
CA LYS A 2 -29.41 9.74 25.01
C LYS A 2 -29.72 8.46 24.20
N SER A 3 -30.99 8.14 24.01
CA SER A 3 -31.42 7.04 23.15
C SER A 3 -31.13 7.41 21.69
N TRP A 4 -30.40 6.56 20.98
CA TRP A 4 -30.26 6.68 19.54
C TRP A 4 -31.59 6.28 18.90
N SER A 5 -32.10 7.08 17.97
CA SER A 5 -33.30 6.72 17.24
C SER A 5 -33.01 5.50 16.35
N LEU A 6 -33.99 4.62 16.19
CA LEU A 6 -33.94 3.44 15.31
C LEU A 6 -33.49 3.80 13.88
N TYR A 7 -33.77 5.04 13.44
CA TYR A 7 -33.39 5.57 12.13
C TYR A 7 -31.87 5.72 11.97
N SER A 8 -31.17 6.19 13.00
CA SER A 8 -29.70 6.34 12.97
C SER A 8 -28.96 5.01 12.94
N ILE A 9 -29.54 3.97 13.56
CA ILE A 9 -29.00 2.60 13.54
C ILE A 9 -29.17 1.98 12.14
N LEU A 10 -30.31 2.23 11.49
CA LEU A 10 -30.60 1.75 10.14
C LEU A 10 -29.68 2.37 9.08
N ILE A 11 -29.36 3.67 9.16
CA ILE A 11 -28.45 4.34 8.21
C ILE A 11 -27.02 3.78 8.31
N VAL A 12 -26.53 3.53 9.52
CA VAL A 12 -25.20 2.92 9.72
C VAL A 12 -25.17 1.48 9.21
N LEU A 13 -26.24 0.70 9.44
CA LEU A 13 -26.37 -0.66 8.91
C LEU A 13 -26.45 -0.67 7.38
N PHE A 14 -27.17 0.26 6.76
CA PHE A 14 -27.30 0.34 5.31
C PHE A 14 -25.98 0.78 4.65
N GLY A 15 -25.25 1.73 5.26
CA GLY A 15 -23.90 2.12 4.82
C GLY A 15 -22.88 0.99 4.94
N LEU A 16 -22.96 0.17 5.99
CA LEU A 16 -22.13 -1.05 6.13
C LEU A 16 -22.51 -2.13 5.09
N LEU A 17 -23.79 -2.25 4.76
CA LEU A 17 -24.29 -3.20 3.74
C LEU A 17 -23.87 -2.81 2.32
N SER A 18 -23.88 -1.53 1.96
CA SER A 18 -23.45 -1.07 0.63
C SER A 18 -21.94 -1.13 0.42
N VAL A 19 -21.13 -0.86 1.46
CA VAL A 19 -19.67 -1.07 1.41
C VAL A 19 -19.31 -2.54 1.25
N THR A 20 -20.09 -3.46 1.84
CA THR A 20 -19.83 -4.90 1.72
C THR A 20 -20.25 -5.47 0.37
N ALA A 21 -21.29 -4.93 -0.29
CA ALA A 21 -21.71 -5.38 -1.62
C ALA A 21 -20.68 -5.02 -2.71
N LYS A 22 -20.19 -3.77 -2.73
CA LYS A 22 -19.15 -3.35 -3.69
C LYS A 22 -17.81 -4.08 -3.44
N ALA A 23 -17.43 -4.24 -2.17
CA ALA A 23 -16.26 -5.03 -1.81
C ALA A 23 -16.39 -6.50 -2.21
N GLN A 24 -17.60 -7.05 -2.26
CA GLN A 24 -17.84 -8.42 -2.70
C GLN A 24 -17.72 -8.56 -4.23
N THR A 25 -18.27 -7.63 -5.02
CA THR A 25 -18.09 -7.63 -6.47
C THR A 25 -16.64 -7.42 -6.88
N ASP A 26 -15.92 -6.50 -6.22
CA ASP A 26 -14.50 -6.27 -6.48
C ASP A 26 -13.66 -7.52 -6.10
N TYR A 27 -14.02 -8.19 -5.00
CA TYR A 27 -13.40 -9.46 -4.59
C TYR A 27 -13.64 -10.59 -5.60
N ASP A 28 -14.87 -10.72 -6.11
CA ASP A 28 -15.23 -11.78 -7.07
C ASP A 28 -14.54 -11.57 -8.42
N TRP A 29 -14.38 -10.32 -8.87
CA TRP A 29 -13.60 -9.98 -10.07
C TRP A 29 -12.10 -10.29 -9.90
N ILE A 30 -11.49 -9.81 -8.80
CA ILE A 30 -10.09 -10.11 -8.49
C ILE A 30 -9.87 -11.63 -8.42
N LYS A 31 -10.82 -12.38 -7.86
CA LYS A 31 -10.70 -13.84 -7.75
C LYS A 31 -10.67 -14.55 -9.10
N LEU A 32 -11.43 -14.07 -10.10
CA LEU A 32 -11.45 -14.62 -11.46
C LEU A 32 -10.10 -14.44 -12.18
N GLU A 33 -9.53 -13.24 -12.10
CA GLU A 33 -8.22 -12.92 -12.69
C GLU A 33 -7.11 -13.80 -12.07
N VAL A 34 -7.19 -13.98 -10.75
CA VAL A 34 -6.22 -14.74 -9.97
C VAL A 34 -6.28 -16.22 -10.29
N ASP A 35 -7.49 -16.77 -10.40
CA ASP A 35 -7.69 -18.17 -10.75
C ASP A 35 -7.19 -18.50 -12.17
N ALA A 36 -7.13 -17.52 -13.08
CA ALA A 36 -6.58 -17.68 -14.42
C ALA A 36 -5.03 -17.78 -14.45
N VAL A 37 -4.34 -17.18 -13.50
CA VAL A 37 -2.86 -17.10 -13.47
C VAL A 37 -2.24 -18.24 -12.63
N LEU A 38 -2.99 -18.84 -11.71
CA LEU A 38 -2.48 -19.85 -10.79
C LEU A 38 -2.35 -21.22 -11.46
N ASN A 39 -1.19 -21.86 -11.30
CA ASN A 39 -1.06 -23.26 -11.69
C ASN A 39 -1.89 -24.18 -10.76
N PRO A 40 -2.26 -25.39 -11.21
CA PRO A 40 -3.12 -26.29 -10.43
C PRO A 40 -2.61 -26.61 -9.01
N SER A 41 -1.29 -26.60 -8.80
CA SER A 41 -0.68 -26.82 -7.48
C SER A 41 -0.89 -25.63 -6.54
N GLN A 42 -0.72 -24.40 -7.04
CA GLN A 42 -0.97 -23.17 -6.30
C GLN A 42 -2.46 -23.01 -5.97
N TYR A 43 -3.34 -23.33 -6.93
CA TYR A 43 -4.79 -23.30 -6.72
C TYR A 43 -5.23 -24.23 -5.57
N LYS A 44 -4.70 -25.47 -5.53
CA LYS A 44 -4.96 -26.40 -4.40
C LYS A 44 -4.50 -25.84 -3.05
N LYS A 45 -3.40 -25.06 -3.02
CA LYS A 45 -2.94 -24.41 -1.77
C LYS A 45 -3.92 -23.33 -1.31
N ILE A 46 -4.44 -22.52 -2.23
CA ILE A 46 -5.42 -21.47 -1.95
C ILE A 46 -6.77 -22.06 -1.51
N GLN A 47 -7.30 -23.05 -2.22
CA GLN A 47 -8.52 -23.76 -1.80
C GLN A 47 -8.40 -24.36 -0.39
N SER A 48 -7.23 -24.91 -0.06
CA SER A 48 -6.97 -25.42 1.28
C SER A 48 -6.99 -24.30 2.34
N ALA A 49 -6.46 -23.10 2.02
CA ALA A 49 -6.54 -21.95 2.90
C ALA A 49 -7.98 -21.44 3.06
N GLU A 50 -8.77 -21.38 1.98
CA GLU A 50 -10.20 -21.04 2.04
C GLU A 50 -10.97 -22.01 2.94
N LYS A 51 -10.70 -23.32 2.85
CA LYS A 51 -11.30 -24.33 3.73
C LYS A 51 -10.99 -24.06 5.20
N MET A 52 -9.77 -23.60 5.52
CA MET A 52 -9.40 -23.19 6.88
C MET A 52 -10.17 -21.95 7.33
N LEU A 53 -10.32 -20.94 6.46
CA LEU A 53 -11.11 -19.74 6.76
C LEU A 53 -12.60 -20.06 6.98
N ARG A 54 -13.19 -20.95 6.17
CA ARG A 54 -14.55 -21.45 6.38
C ARG A 54 -14.69 -22.16 7.72
N LYS A 55 -13.69 -22.99 8.10
CA LYS A 55 -13.65 -23.64 9.41
C LYS A 55 -13.55 -22.61 10.54
N ALA A 56 -12.70 -21.59 10.39
CA ALA A 56 -12.58 -20.49 11.36
C ALA A 56 -13.91 -19.75 11.54
N LYS A 57 -14.62 -19.42 10.45
CA LYS A 57 -15.95 -18.80 10.50
C LYS A 57 -16.96 -19.68 11.25
N LYS A 58 -16.99 -20.98 10.99
CA LYS A 58 -17.84 -21.93 11.74
C LYS A 58 -17.47 -21.98 13.23
N THR A 59 -16.19 -21.98 13.56
CA THR A 59 -15.70 -21.92 14.96
C THR A 59 -16.15 -20.64 15.65
N ARG A 60 -16.08 -19.49 14.98
CA ARG A 60 -16.57 -18.20 15.49
C ARG A 60 -18.06 -18.25 15.80
N MET A 61 -18.88 -18.79 14.89
CA MET A 61 -20.32 -18.92 15.15
C MET A 61 -20.62 -19.80 16.37
N LYS A 62 -19.80 -20.82 16.62
CA LYS A 62 -19.91 -21.65 17.83
C LYS A 62 -19.45 -20.87 19.07
N SER A 63 -18.34 -20.12 19.00
CA SER A 63 -17.85 -19.35 20.14
C SER A 63 -18.85 -18.28 20.57
N LEU A 64 -19.55 -17.62 19.64
CA LEU A 64 -20.62 -16.66 19.96
C LEU A 64 -21.77 -17.31 20.76
N LYS A 65 -22.15 -18.55 20.44
CA LYS A 65 -23.16 -19.30 21.22
C LYS A 65 -22.66 -19.66 22.62
N VAL A 66 -21.36 -19.86 22.81
CA VAL A 66 -20.75 -20.08 24.13
C VAL A 66 -20.67 -18.77 24.90
N ASN A 67 -20.32 -17.66 24.25
CA ASN A 67 -20.24 -16.34 24.87
C ASN A 67 -21.58 -15.88 25.45
N SER A 68 -22.69 -16.12 24.75
CA SER A 68 -24.03 -15.82 25.30
C SER A 68 -24.34 -16.61 26.58
N ARG A 69 -23.77 -17.82 26.74
CA ARG A 69 -23.84 -18.58 28.00
C ARG A 69 -22.94 -17.99 29.07
N VAL A 70 -21.73 -17.54 28.72
CA VAL A 70 -20.81 -16.82 29.64
C VAL A 70 -21.53 -15.63 30.25
N ILE A 71 -22.12 -14.77 29.41
CA ILE A 71 -22.88 -13.59 29.86
C ILE A 71 -24.00 -14.00 30.82
N ARG A 72 -24.86 -14.94 30.43
CA ARG A 72 -25.97 -15.41 31.27
C ARG A 72 -25.52 -15.95 32.64
N TRP A 73 -24.42 -16.71 32.69
CA TRP A 73 -23.94 -17.27 33.95
C TRP A 73 -23.21 -16.25 34.82
N ARG A 74 -22.62 -15.21 34.22
CA ARG A 74 -22.09 -14.05 34.93
C ARG A 74 -23.21 -13.29 35.62
N ASP A 75 -24.28 -12.95 34.88
CA ASP A 75 -25.45 -12.26 35.44
C ASP A 75 -26.07 -13.05 36.61
N LYS A 76 -26.17 -14.38 36.47
CA LYS A 76 -26.64 -15.27 37.55
C LYS A 76 -25.72 -15.27 38.78
N ALA A 77 -24.40 -15.25 38.57
CA ALA A 77 -23.44 -15.21 39.67
C ALA A 77 -23.49 -13.86 40.41
N GLU A 78 -23.73 -12.76 39.69
CA GLU A 78 -23.86 -11.41 40.25
C GLU A 78 -25.17 -11.21 41.01
N THR A 79 -26.27 -11.78 40.52
CA THR A 79 -27.62 -11.65 41.12
C THR A 79 -27.94 -12.70 42.19
N ALA A 80 -27.07 -13.68 42.42
CA ALA A 80 -27.31 -14.75 43.39
C ALA A 80 -27.24 -14.23 44.83
N THR A 81 -28.35 -14.33 45.56
CA THR A 81 -28.46 -13.91 46.97
C THR A 81 -27.86 -14.92 47.97
N GLY A 82 -27.49 -16.12 47.53
CA GLY A 82 -26.94 -17.18 48.39
C GLY A 82 -25.61 -17.72 47.89
N GLU A 83 -24.68 -17.96 48.81
CA GLU A 83 -23.31 -18.38 48.52
C GLU A 83 -23.24 -19.66 47.68
N LYS A 84 -24.06 -20.67 48.03
CA LYS A 84 -24.13 -21.93 47.26
C LYS A 84 -24.52 -21.69 45.79
N LYS A 85 -25.58 -20.92 45.54
CA LYS A 85 -26.04 -20.59 44.18
C LYS A 85 -24.98 -19.78 43.42
N ARG A 86 -24.32 -18.84 44.10
CA ARG A 86 -23.23 -18.05 43.52
C ARG A 86 -22.04 -18.93 43.14
N SER A 87 -21.62 -19.84 44.02
CA SER A 87 -20.54 -20.79 43.76
C SER A 87 -20.85 -21.70 42.57
N GLU A 88 -22.06 -22.25 42.50
CA GLU A 88 -22.52 -23.04 41.36
C GLU A 88 -22.52 -22.23 40.05
N ALA A 89 -23.00 -20.99 40.08
CA ALA A 89 -22.98 -20.11 38.91
C ALA A 89 -21.56 -19.76 38.47
N MET A 90 -20.65 -19.49 39.41
CA MET A 90 -19.22 -19.23 39.14
C MET A 90 -18.52 -20.45 38.55
N ALA A 91 -18.82 -21.66 39.03
CA ALA A 91 -18.28 -22.89 38.46
C ALA A 91 -18.72 -23.10 37.00
N LYS A 92 -20.00 -22.82 36.69
CA LYS A 92 -20.52 -22.85 35.31
C LYS A 92 -19.90 -21.74 34.45
N LEU A 93 -19.77 -20.53 34.99
CA LEU A 93 -19.13 -19.39 34.32
C LEU A 93 -17.71 -19.75 33.89
N SER A 94 -16.88 -20.22 34.84
CA SER A 94 -15.50 -20.61 34.58
C SER A 94 -15.41 -21.68 33.49
N LYS A 95 -16.28 -22.69 33.52
CA LYS A 95 -16.35 -23.73 32.47
C LYS A 95 -16.60 -23.11 31.08
N TYR A 96 -17.57 -22.21 30.96
CA TYR A 96 -17.90 -21.60 29.66
C TYR A 96 -16.85 -20.58 29.20
N GLU A 97 -16.22 -19.85 30.11
CA GLU A 97 -15.12 -18.93 29.77
C GLU A 97 -13.92 -19.71 29.20
N ASN A 98 -13.58 -20.85 29.80
CA ASN A 98 -12.52 -21.73 29.28
C ASN A 98 -12.88 -22.31 27.90
N GLN A 99 -14.13 -22.76 27.72
CA GLN A 99 -14.60 -23.23 26.41
C GLN A 99 -14.56 -22.13 25.35
N TYR A 100 -15.00 -20.91 25.68
CA TYR A 100 -14.95 -19.78 24.78
C TYR A 100 -13.51 -19.44 24.38
N ALA A 101 -12.62 -19.33 25.36
CA ALA A 101 -11.21 -19.03 25.12
C ALA A 101 -10.54 -20.07 24.21
N ALA A 102 -10.81 -21.36 24.41
CA ALA A 102 -10.29 -22.43 23.56
C ALA A 102 -10.79 -22.32 22.10
N MET A 103 -12.06 -21.98 21.90
CA MET A 103 -12.62 -21.78 20.56
C MET A 103 -12.02 -20.56 19.86
N MET A 104 -11.84 -19.44 20.58
CA MET A 104 -11.20 -18.24 20.03
C MET A 104 -9.74 -18.49 19.66
N ALA A 105 -8.99 -19.22 20.50
CA ALA A 105 -7.63 -19.63 20.17
C ALA A 105 -7.57 -20.49 18.89
N THR A 106 -8.51 -21.42 18.75
CA THR A 106 -8.63 -22.26 17.54
C THR A 106 -8.99 -21.43 16.29
N GLU A 107 -9.88 -20.45 16.41
CA GLU A 107 -10.22 -19.55 15.30
C GLU A 107 -8.99 -18.77 14.83
N VAL A 108 -8.24 -18.18 15.76
CA VAL A 108 -7.03 -17.41 15.45
C VAL A 108 -5.97 -18.28 14.80
N ASP A 109 -5.70 -19.47 15.33
CA ASP A 109 -4.74 -20.43 14.73
C ASP A 109 -5.11 -20.77 13.28
N LEU A 110 -6.39 -21.05 13.01
CA LEU A 110 -6.87 -21.34 11.66
C LEU A 110 -6.68 -20.15 10.71
N LYS A 111 -6.94 -18.92 11.16
CA LYS A 111 -6.74 -17.69 10.37
C LYS A 111 -5.26 -17.45 10.08
N VAL A 112 -4.40 -17.59 11.07
CA VAL A 112 -2.94 -17.42 10.91
C VAL A 112 -2.39 -18.44 9.92
N LYS A 113 -2.78 -19.72 10.04
CA LYS A 113 -2.37 -20.77 9.10
C LYS A 113 -2.86 -20.52 7.68
N ALA A 114 -4.11 -20.08 7.52
CA ALA A 114 -4.65 -19.72 6.22
C ALA A 114 -3.88 -18.57 5.57
N ASN A 115 -3.68 -17.47 6.31
CA ASN A 115 -2.98 -16.29 5.83
C ASN A 115 -1.52 -16.60 5.47
N LYS A 116 -0.81 -17.38 6.31
CA LYS A 116 0.56 -17.83 6.00
C LYS A 116 0.59 -18.61 4.69
N LYS A 117 -0.35 -19.54 4.50
CA LYS A 117 -0.42 -20.36 3.28
C LYS A 117 -0.70 -19.53 2.03
N ILE A 118 -1.58 -18.53 2.13
CA ILE A 118 -1.85 -17.57 1.06
C ILE A 118 -0.59 -16.76 0.75
N SER A 119 0.06 -16.18 1.76
CA SER A 119 1.28 -15.40 1.62
C SER A 119 2.43 -16.21 1.00
N ASP A 120 2.67 -17.44 1.47
CA ASP A 120 3.70 -18.33 0.93
C ASP A 120 3.43 -18.67 -0.55
N THR A 121 2.15 -18.84 -0.92
CA THR A 121 1.74 -19.11 -2.30
C THR A 121 2.00 -17.90 -3.18
N TYR A 122 1.72 -16.69 -2.69
CA TYR A 122 2.00 -15.46 -3.43
C TYR A 122 3.48 -15.15 -3.57
N LYS A 123 4.28 -15.36 -2.51
CA LYS A 123 5.74 -15.21 -2.61
C LYS A 123 6.34 -16.13 -3.68
N ALA A 124 5.83 -17.36 -3.78
CA ALA A 124 6.24 -18.29 -4.82
C ALA A 124 5.85 -17.82 -6.23
N LEU A 125 4.69 -17.18 -6.38
CA LEU A 125 4.25 -16.60 -7.66
C LEU A 125 5.13 -15.41 -8.06
N LEU A 126 5.33 -14.47 -7.15
CA LEU A 126 6.14 -13.27 -7.39
C LEU A 126 7.63 -13.58 -7.61
N GLY A 127 8.15 -14.65 -7.01
CA GLY A 127 9.52 -15.11 -7.29
C GLY A 127 9.74 -15.59 -8.73
N THR A 128 8.67 -15.91 -9.46
CA THR A 128 8.75 -16.34 -10.87
C THR A 128 8.52 -15.22 -11.87
N VAL A 129 7.86 -14.14 -11.46
CA VAL A 129 7.59 -12.97 -12.28
C VAL A 129 8.72 -11.97 -12.07
N ARG A 130 9.63 -11.81 -13.05
CA ARG A 130 10.71 -10.83 -12.96
C ARG A 130 10.11 -9.42 -12.98
N PRO A 131 10.24 -8.62 -11.90
CA PRO A 131 9.63 -7.29 -11.83
C PRO A 131 10.32 -6.22 -12.68
N ARG A 132 11.09 -6.59 -13.71
CA ARG A 132 12.08 -5.70 -14.33
C ARG A 132 11.45 -4.56 -15.13
N ASP A 133 10.20 -4.69 -15.57
CA ASP A 133 9.70 -3.84 -16.65
C ASP A 133 8.78 -2.71 -16.16
N ASN A 134 8.48 -2.60 -14.85
CA ASN A 134 7.73 -1.46 -14.32
C ASN A 134 8.11 -1.07 -12.88
N LYS A 135 9.06 -0.12 -12.78
CA LYS A 135 9.60 0.42 -11.51
C LYS A 135 8.51 1.00 -10.59
N GLN A 136 7.50 1.66 -11.15
CA GLN A 136 6.44 2.32 -10.37
C GLN A 136 5.54 1.28 -9.69
N VAL A 137 5.21 0.19 -10.38
CA VAL A 137 4.39 -0.91 -9.84
C VAL A 137 5.13 -1.65 -8.73
N LEU A 138 6.42 -1.88 -8.93
CA LEU A 138 7.30 -2.49 -7.93
C LEU A 138 7.35 -1.64 -6.65
N GLU A 139 7.43 -0.32 -6.79
CA GLU A 139 7.43 0.61 -5.67
C GLU A 139 6.07 0.67 -4.96
N ALA A 140 4.96 0.72 -5.71
CA ALA A 140 3.60 0.72 -5.17
C ALA A 140 3.31 -0.55 -4.38
N GLY A 141 3.65 -1.72 -4.94
CA GLY A 141 3.44 -2.98 -4.25
C GLY A 141 4.38 -3.20 -3.07
N ARG A 142 5.63 -2.73 -3.12
CA ARG A 142 6.52 -2.66 -1.93
C ARG A 142 5.94 -1.79 -0.83
N LYS A 143 5.36 -0.63 -1.16
CA LYS A 143 4.69 0.25 -0.18
C LYS A 143 3.51 -0.45 0.47
N LEU A 144 2.66 -1.13 -0.30
CA LEU A 144 1.51 -1.87 0.24
C LEU A 144 1.95 -3.09 1.06
N GLU A 145 2.98 -3.81 0.64
CA GLU A 145 3.56 -4.91 1.42
C GLU A 145 4.13 -4.40 2.76
N ALA A 146 4.86 -3.29 2.75
CA ALA A 146 5.37 -2.65 3.95
C ALA A 146 4.23 -2.20 4.90
N GLN A 147 3.16 -1.62 4.36
CA GLN A 147 1.96 -1.27 5.13
C GLN A 147 1.28 -2.49 5.75
N SER A 148 1.08 -3.55 4.97
CA SER A 148 0.48 -4.80 5.47
C SER A 148 1.35 -5.44 6.56
N ASN A 149 2.66 -5.53 6.33
CA ASN A 149 3.61 -6.05 7.31
C ASN A 149 3.64 -5.22 8.60
N LYS A 150 3.54 -3.89 8.50
CA LYS A 150 3.43 -3.01 9.67
C LYS A 150 2.18 -3.34 10.49
N VAL A 151 1.01 -3.36 9.86
CA VAL A 151 -0.26 -3.68 10.55
C VAL A 151 -0.21 -5.08 11.17
N PHE A 152 0.34 -6.07 10.47
CA PHE A 152 0.49 -7.42 10.97
C PHE A 152 1.43 -7.50 12.18
N ASN A 153 2.59 -6.84 12.12
CA ASN A 153 3.54 -6.79 13.23
C ASN A 153 2.97 -6.06 14.44
N ASP A 154 2.22 -4.98 14.24
CA ASP A 154 1.53 -4.25 15.31
C ASP A 154 0.47 -5.13 15.99
N VAL A 155 -0.28 -5.92 15.21
CA VAL A 155 -1.23 -6.92 15.72
C VAL A 155 -0.51 -7.99 16.55
N LEU A 156 0.60 -8.53 16.07
CA LEU A 156 1.39 -9.52 16.81
C LEU A 156 2.00 -8.93 18.09
N LYS A 157 2.48 -7.68 18.05
CA LYS A 157 3.02 -6.97 19.21
C LYS A 157 1.95 -6.78 20.27
N LYS A 158 0.77 -6.24 19.90
CA LYS A 158 -0.39 -6.13 20.78
C LYS A 158 -0.74 -7.50 21.39
N GLN A 159 -0.79 -8.56 20.59
CA GLN A 159 -1.06 -9.92 21.09
C GLN A 159 -0.05 -10.38 22.15
N ARG A 160 1.25 -10.09 21.96
CA ARG A 160 2.30 -10.43 22.93
C ARG A 160 2.16 -9.61 24.22
N GLU A 161 1.85 -8.33 24.12
CA GLU A 161 1.61 -7.44 25.26
C GLU A 161 0.40 -7.90 26.07
N THR A 162 -0.72 -8.23 25.41
CA THR A 162 -1.91 -8.74 26.09
C THR A 162 -1.72 -10.13 26.70
N LYS A 163 -0.79 -10.94 26.17
CA LYS A 163 -0.40 -12.22 26.81
C LYS A 163 0.43 -11.99 28.08
N LYS A 164 1.27 -10.94 28.10
CA LYS A 164 2.10 -10.57 29.26
C LYS A 164 1.27 -9.94 30.38
N GLU A 165 0.32 -9.10 30.03
CA GLU A 165 -0.71 -8.62 30.96
C GLU A 165 -1.61 -9.80 31.36
N LYS A 166 -1.43 -10.34 32.57
CA LYS A 166 -2.30 -11.38 33.18
C LYS A 166 -3.73 -10.88 33.45
N VAL A 167 -4.36 -10.19 32.50
CA VAL A 167 -5.63 -9.50 32.73
C VAL A 167 -6.76 -10.39 32.25
N HIS A 168 -7.24 -11.24 33.15
CA HIS A 168 -8.46 -12.04 32.93
C HIS A 168 -9.69 -11.15 32.60
N LYS A 169 -9.67 -9.87 33.00
CA LYS A 169 -10.79 -8.93 32.87
C LYS A 169 -10.93 -8.23 31.50
N LEU A 170 -9.89 -8.15 30.67
CA LEU A 170 -9.91 -7.35 29.42
C LEU A 170 -9.65 -8.15 28.15
N ARG A 171 -9.43 -9.48 28.23
CA ARG A 171 -9.15 -10.32 27.05
C ARG A 171 -10.14 -10.06 25.90
N TYR A 172 -11.43 -9.95 26.19
CA TYR A 172 -12.49 -9.86 25.17
C TYR A 172 -12.42 -8.59 24.32
N ALA A 173 -12.23 -7.40 24.90
CA ALA A 173 -12.19 -6.14 24.16
C ALA A 173 -10.93 -6.04 23.27
N VAL A 174 -9.81 -6.59 23.73
CA VAL A 174 -8.58 -6.64 22.93
C VAL A 174 -8.73 -7.58 21.74
N PHE A 175 -9.40 -8.72 21.91
CA PHE A 175 -9.63 -9.69 20.83
C PHE A 175 -10.46 -9.12 19.67
N GLU A 176 -11.47 -8.28 19.92
CA GLU A 176 -12.28 -7.66 18.87
C GLU A 176 -11.48 -6.62 18.07
N ASN A 177 -10.72 -5.75 18.74
CA ASN A 177 -9.86 -4.76 18.08
C ASN A 177 -8.75 -5.42 17.26
N MET A 178 -8.14 -6.50 17.77
CA MET A 178 -7.15 -7.29 17.02
C MET A 178 -7.73 -7.88 15.73
N GLN A 179 -9.02 -8.22 15.74
CA GLN A 179 -9.67 -8.83 14.59
C GLN A 179 -9.92 -7.82 13.46
N ILE A 180 -10.31 -6.59 13.82
CA ILE A 180 -10.46 -5.47 12.88
C ILE A 180 -9.11 -5.14 12.24
N ASP A 181 -8.06 -5.02 13.04
CA ASP A 181 -6.71 -4.72 12.55
C ASP A 181 -6.18 -5.85 11.64
N MET A 182 -6.45 -7.11 11.97
CA MET A 182 -6.05 -8.25 11.15
C MET A 182 -6.83 -8.35 9.83
N GLN A 183 -8.12 -7.96 9.82
CA GLN A 183 -8.90 -7.86 8.57
C GLN A 183 -8.36 -6.76 7.66
N LYS A 184 -7.94 -5.61 8.22
CA LYS A 184 -7.27 -4.55 7.45
C LYS A 184 -5.96 -5.03 6.83
N ALA A 185 -5.11 -5.75 7.58
CA ALA A 185 -3.86 -6.29 7.04
C ALA A 185 -4.08 -7.23 5.85
N VAL A 186 -5.09 -8.11 5.94
CA VAL A 186 -5.48 -9.02 4.86
C VAL A 186 -6.02 -8.24 3.65
N TRP A 187 -6.83 -7.21 3.88
CA TRP A 187 -7.36 -6.35 2.82
C TRP A 187 -6.24 -5.64 2.04
N TYR A 188 -5.24 -5.07 2.74
CA TYR A 188 -4.06 -4.46 2.10
C TYR A 188 -3.25 -5.47 1.29
N GLN A 189 -3.10 -6.70 1.79
CA GLN A 189 -2.43 -7.79 1.05
C GLN A 189 -3.16 -8.16 -0.23
N LEU A 190 -4.50 -8.26 -0.18
CA LEU A 190 -5.33 -8.54 -1.35
C LEU A 190 -5.29 -7.39 -2.37
N HIS A 191 -5.28 -6.13 -1.93
CA HIS A 191 -5.17 -4.97 -2.82
C HIS A 191 -3.81 -4.86 -3.49
N ALA A 192 -2.72 -5.06 -2.73
CA ALA A 192 -1.38 -5.14 -3.30
C ALA A 192 -1.33 -6.19 -4.42
N TYR A 193 -1.96 -7.33 -4.17
CA TYR A 193 -2.00 -8.43 -5.11
C TYR A 193 -2.85 -8.13 -6.34
N ALA A 194 -4.06 -7.56 -6.18
CA ALA A 194 -4.89 -7.15 -7.30
C ALA A 194 -4.14 -6.19 -8.24
N ILE A 195 -3.39 -5.23 -7.68
CA ILE A 195 -2.54 -4.32 -8.45
C ILE A 195 -1.43 -5.09 -9.18
N TYR A 196 -0.79 -6.06 -8.52
CA TYR A 196 0.23 -6.89 -9.17
C TYR A 196 -0.33 -7.75 -10.31
N THR A 197 -1.53 -8.30 -10.17
CA THR A 197 -2.12 -9.20 -11.18
C THR A 197 -2.71 -8.47 -12.37
N THR A 198 -3.44 -7.37 -12.16
CA THR A 198 -3.99 -6.58 -13.27
C THR A 198 -2.91 -6.02 -14.18
N MET A 199 -1.73 -5.72 -13.62
CA MET A 199 -0.57 -5.25 -14.37
C MET A 199 0.11 -6.35 -15.18
N LEU A 200 -0.05 -7.63 -14.80
CA LEU A 200 0.55 -8.77 -15.50
C LEU A 200 -0.32 -9.30 -16.64
N THR A 201 -1.62 -9.03 -16.61
CA THR A 201 -2.57 -9.40 -17.66
C THR A 201 -2.83 -8.28 -18.67
N TYR A 202 -2.34 -7.07 -18.39
CA TYR A 202 -2.48 -5.92 -19.29
C TYR A 202 -1.44 -5.99 -20.43
N GLU A 203 -1.87 -6.43 -21.61
CA GLU A 203 -1.14 -6.12 -22.84
C GLU A 203 -1.30 -4.61 -23.11
N PRO A 204 -0.20 -3.86 -23.33
CA PRO A 204 -0.31 -2.44 -23.61
C PRO A 204 -0.94 -2.25 -24.99
N THR A 205 -2.25 -2.03 -25.05
CA THR A 205 -2.88 -1.36 -26.19
C THR A 205 -2.77 0.14 -25.94
N ASP A 206 -2.09 0.85 -26.85
CA ASP A 206 -1.57 2.23 -26.74
C ASP A 206 -2.54 3.37 -26.36
N SER A 207 -3.77 3.13 -25.90
CA SER A 207 -4.80 4.17 -25.89
C SER A 207 -5.63 4.29 -24.61
N PHE A 208 -5.13 4.01 -23.41
CA PHE A 208 -5.94 4.23 -22.20
C PHE A 208 -5.16 4.51 -20.90
N TYR A 209 -4.55 5.70 -20.78
CA TYR A 209 -4.18 6.25 -19.48
C TYR A 209 -5.43 6.81 -18.78
N VAL A 210 -5.99 6.06 -17.84
CA VAL A 210 -7.02 6.58 -16.92
C VAL A 210 -6.34 7.24 -15.74
N ASN A 211 -6.52 8.55 -15.61
CA ASN A 211 -6.23 9.29 -14.38
C ASN A 211 -7.08 8.74 -13.23
N TYR A 212 -6.46 7.98 -12.32
CA TYR A 212 -7.03 7.66 -11.01
C TYR A 212 -6.73 8.83 -10.05
N GLU A 213 -7.54 9.88 -10.11
CA GLU A 213 -7.52 10.93 -9.10
C GLU A 213 -8.37 10.52 -7.88
N PHE A 214 -7.72 10.50 -6.72
CA PHE A 214 -8.34 10.23 -5.43
C PHE A 214 -9.04 11.51 -4.93
N ASN A 215 -10.34 11.65 -5.23
CA ASN A 215 -11.13 12.81 -4.81
C ASN A 215 -11.34 12.85 -3.29
N ASN A 216 -10.54 13.67 -2.60
CA ASN A 216 -10.91 14.28 -1.31
C ASN A 216 -11.53 15.65 -1.59
N SER A 217 -12.86 15.73 -1.59
CA SER A 217 -13.60 16.99 -1.72
C SER A 217 -13.72 17.69 -0.36
N THR A 218 -13.23 18.93 -0.27
CA THR A 218 -13.73 19.96 0.67
C THR A 218 -13.65 21.36 0.03
N LEU A 219 -14.84 21.95 -0.12
CA LEU A 219 -15.24 23.38 -0.14
C LEU A 219 -14.53 24.39 -1.08
N GLY A 220 -15.34 25.01 -1.95
CA GLY A 220 -15.00 26.09 -2.91
C GLY A 220 -14.61 27.43 -2.27
N THR A 221 -14.18 28.46 -3.01
CA THR A 221 -14.79 29.16 -4.17
C THR A 221 -13.71 30.07 -4.84
N PRO A 222 -14.04 30.93 -5.84
CA PRO A 222 -13.68 30.80 -7.26
C PRO A 222 -12.45 31.64 -7.71
N GLU A 223 -11.76 31.22 -8.77
CA GLU A 223 -10.83 32.09 -9.51
C GLU A 223 -11.35 32.45 -10.90
N ASN A 224 -11.07 33.70 -11.24
CA ASN A 224 -11.36 34.40 -12.47
C ASN A 224 -10.77 33.71 -13.69
N GLY A 225 -11.51 33.77 -14.80
CA GLY A 225 -11.00 33.47 -16.12
C GLY A 225 -10.23 34.65 -16.72
N THR A 226 -9.29 34.33 -17.59
CA THR A 226 -9.00 35.14 -18.78
C THR A 226 -8.29 34.30 -19.85
N ASP A 227 -9.02 34.19 -20.96
CA ASP A 227 -8.72 33.87 -22.36
C ASP A 227 -7.28 33.60 -22.84
N SER A 228 -7.24 32.51 -23.63
CA SER A 228 -6.28 32.18 -24.68
C SER A 228 -6.67 32.89 -25.98
N SER A 229 -5.70 33.51 -26.65
CA SER A 229 -5.82 33.90 -28.07
C SER A 229 -4.71 33.27 -28.92
N PHE A 230 -5.20 32.37 -29.77
CA PHE A 230 -4.75 31.88 -31.06
C PHE A 230 -4.01 32.91 -31.96
N VAL A 231 -2.89 32.50 -32.58
CA VAL A 231 -2.55 32.87 -33.97
C VAL A 231 -1.78 31.70 -34.62
N SER A 232 -2.37 31.18 -35.68
CA SER A 232 -1.79 30.27 -36.67
C SER A 232 -1.35 31.09 -37.89
N THR A 233 -0.19 30.76 -38.48
CA THR A 233 0.09 31.08 -39.89
C THR A 233 0.93 30.01 -40.55
N ASP A 234 0.38 29.57 -41.67
CA ASP A 234 0.79 28.56 -42.63
C ASP A 234 1.90 29.09 -43.56
N SER A 235 2.83 28.24 -44.01
CA SER A 235 3.71 28.56 -45.12
C SER A 235 4.22 27.31 -45.84
N THR A 236 3.84 27.31 -47.12
CA THR A 236 4.08 26.41 -48.24
C THR A 236 5.56 26.07 -48.47
N ILE A 237 5.85 24.78 -48.68
CA ILE A 237 7.16 24.27 -49.11
C ILE A 237 7.06 23.82 -50.58
N THR A 238 7.97 24.33 -51.42
CA THR A 238 8.20 23.89 -52.80
C THR A 238 9.51 23.13 -52.87
N ASP A 239 9.45 21.91 -53.40
CA ASP A 239 10.58 21.02 -53.66
C ASP A 239 11.53 21.56 -54.74
N THR A 240 12.83 21.55 -54.46
CA THR A 240 13.90 21.57 -55.46
C THR A 240 15.11 20.83 -54.86
N ILE A 241 15.41 19.65 -55.42
CA ILE A 241 16.53 18.79 -55.01
C ILE A 241 17.68 19.00 -55.99
N GLU A 242 18.81 19.52 -55.50
CA GLU A 242 20.12 19.46 -56.16
C GLU A 242 21.03 18.43 -55.45
N PRO A 243 21.99 17.79 -56.15
CA PRO A 243 22.79 16.70 -55.61
C PRO A 243 23.94 17.22 -54.74
N ILE A 244 24.01 16.78 -53.48
CA ILE A 244 25.01 17.24 -52.51
C ILE A 244 26.25 16.33 -52.51
N ASP A 245 27.38 16.99 -52.72
CA ASP A 245 28.76 16.53 -52.61
C ASP A 245 29.12 16.12 -51.16
N SER A 246 29.70 14.94 -51.00
CA SER A 246 29.97 14.30 -49.71
C SER A 246 31.32 14.75 -49.14
N THR A 247 31.36 15.91 -48.48
CA THR A 247 32.54 16.34 -47.72
C THR A 247 32.18 16.89 -46.33
N LYS A 248 32.30 16.02 -45.33
CA LYS A 248 32.68 16.28 -43.92
C LYS A 248 32.22 17.60 -43.27
N ILE A 249 31.13 17.54 -42.48
CA ILE A 249 30.94 18.41 -41.31
C ILE A 249 30.52 17.50 -40.14
N ALA A 250 31.41 17.38 -39.15
CA ALA A 250 31.14 16.73 -37.89
C ALA A 250 30.11 17.58 -37.12
N THR A 251 29.01 16.97 -36.74
CA THR A 251 27.96 17.57 -35.92
C THR A 251 28.55 17.99 -34.58
N ASP A 252 28.46 19.27 -34.22
CA ASP A 252 28.81 19.81 -32.89
C ASP A 252 27.84 19.22 -31.85
N ALA A 253 28.11 17.99 -31.43
CA ALA A 253 27.41 17.38 -30.32
C ALA A 253 27.82 18.12 -29.05
N GLU A 254 26.84 18.67 -28.32
CA GLU A 254 27.07 19.35 -27.06
C GLU A 254 27.86 18.44 -26.09
N PRO A 255 28.78 19.00 -25.29
CA PRO A 255 29.60 18.21 -24.39
C PRO A 255 28.74 17.52 -23.33
N LEU A 256 29.13 16.28 -22.99
CA LEU A 256 28.50 15.50 -21.93
C LEU A 256 28.99 16.02 -20.56
N VAL A 257 28.05 16.41 -19.70
CA VAL A 257 28.32 16.98 -18.37
C VAL A 257 27.64 16.13 -17.30
N TYR A 258 28.38 15.76 -16.26
CA TYR A 258 27.88 15.00 -15.12
C TYR A 258 27.60 15.94 -13.95
N LYS A 259 26.38 15.88 -13.40
CA LYS A 259 25.95 16.65 -12.23
C LYS A 259 25.52 15.71 -11.11
N VAL A 260 25.71 16.07 -9.84
CA VAL A 260 25.23 15.26 -8.71
C VAL A 260 23.86 15.73 -8.27
N GLN A 261 22.83 14.89 -8.40
CA GLN A 261 21.49 15.17 -7.90
C GLN A 261 21.43 14.91 -6.39
N LEU A 262 21.12 15.96 -5.62
CA LEU A 262 21.04 15.91 -4.16
C LEU A 262 19.69 15.38 -3.67
N ILE A 263 18.60 15.91 -4.23
CA ILE A 263 17.22 15.55 -3.84
C ILE A 263 16.24 15.98 -4.94
N ALA A 264 15.07 15.33 -4.98
CA ALA A 264 13.90 15.76 -5.75
C ALA A 264 12.68 15.87 -4.83
N VAL A 265 12.03 17.03 -4.81
CA VAL A 265 10.90 17.32 -3.90
C VAL A 265 9.77 18.06 -4.61
N THR A 266 8.53 17.87 -4.15
CA THR A 266 7.33 18.51 -4.72
C THR A 266 7.17 19.98 -4.34
N LYS A 267 7.92 20.47 -3.36
CA LYS A 267 7.92 21.86 -2.92
C LYS A 267 9.34 22.40 -2.94
N GLN A 268 9.53 23.59 -3.48
CA GLN A 268 10.83 24.24 -3.51
C GLN A 268 11.33 24.46 -2.08
N LEU A 269 12.54 23.97 -1.79
CA LEU A 269 13.23 24.19 -0.52
C LEU A 269 13.57 25.66 -0.34
N SER A 270 13.32 26.16 0.87
CA SER A 270 13.83 27.47 1.29
C SER A 270 15.35 27.46 1.38
N LYS A 271 15.97 28.65 1.32
CA LYS A 271 17.43 28.80 1.45
C LYS A 271 17.99 28.13 2.73
N LYS A 272 17.22 28.18 3.83
CA LYS A 272 17.57 27.57 5.12
C LYS A 272 17.51 26.04 5.10
N GLU A 273 16.56 25.47 4.36
CA GLU A 273 16.45 24.01 4.19
C GLU A 273 17.56 23.51 3.27
N LEU A 274 17.84 24.22 2.18
CA LEU A 274 18.92 23.88 1.27
C LEU A 274 20.28 23.93 1.97
N SER A 275 20.55 24.93 2.82
CA SER A 275 21.81 25.02 3.57
C SER A 275 21.98 23.94 4.64
N ARG A 276 20.88 23.32 5.09
CA ARG A 276 20.93 22.16 6.01
C ARG A 276 21.21 20.86 5.27
N LEU A 277 20.74 20.74 4.03
CA LEU A 277 20.98 19.58 3.17
C LEU A 277 22.39 19.60 2.60
N TYR A 278 22.86 20.78 2.16
CA TYR A 278 24.10 20.93 1.43
C TYR A 278 24.91 22.11 1.99
N SER A 279 26.11 21.81 2.47
CA SER A 279 27.08 22.76 3.02
C SER A 279 28.33 22.91 2.14
N GLY A 280 28.31 22.34 0.93
CA GLY A 280 29.43 22.40 -0.01
C GLY A 280 29.62 23.79 -0.63
N LYS A 281 30.80 24.01 -1.22
CA LYS A 281 31.16 25.30 -1.84
C LYS A 281 30.57 25.50 -3.24
N ASN A 282 30.23 24.41 -3.94
CA ASN A 282 29.74 24.49 -5.31
C ASN A 282 28.33 25.06 -5.34
N LYS A 283 28.01 25.85 -6.37
CA LYS A 283 26.67 26.39 -6.58
C LYS A 283 25.67 25.25 -6.77
N VAL A 284 24.50 25.38 -6.16
CA VAL A 284 23.38 24.46 -6.38
C VAL A 284 22.50 25.01 -7.50
N GLU A 285 22.27 24.18 -8.50
CA GLU A 285 21.35 24.42 -9.61
C GLU A 285 19.98 23.79 -9.30
N ILE A 286 18.90 24.45 -9.72
CA ILE A 286 17.53 24.00 -9.48
C ILE A 286 16.84 23.85 -10.83
N MET A 287 16.29 22.66 -11.08
CA MET A 287 15.53 22.36 -12.29
C MET A 287 14.14 21.84 -11.91
N GLU A 288 13.11 22.36 -12.56
CA GLU A 288 11.73 21.88 -12.40
C GLU A 288 11.40 20.89 -13.52
N HIS A 289 10.91 19.70 -13.16
CA HIS A 289 10.49 18.69 -14.13
C HIS A 289 9.38 17.82 -13.55
N ALA A 290 8.24 17.77 -14.25
CA ALA A 290 7.05 17.00 -13.85
C ALA A 290 6.56 17.32 -12.42
N GLY A 291 6.51 18.62 -12.07
CA GLY A 291 6.06 19.08 -10.74
C GLY A 291 7.03 18.77 -9.60
N LEU A 292 8.28 18.41 -9.90
CA LEU A 292 9.35 18.19 -8.93
C LEU A 292 10.48 19.20 -9.13
N TYR A 293 10.93 19.78 -8.01
CA TYR A 293 12.16 20.58 -7.92
C TYR A 293 13.34 19.64 -7.66
N LYS A 294 14.24 19.53 -8.63
CA LYS A 294 15.47 18.74 -8.56
C LYS A 294 16.64 19.68 -8.28
N TYR A 295 17.47 19.30 -7.30
CA TYR A 295 18.63 20.09 -6.87
C TYR A 295 19.91 19.39 -7.29
N PHE A 296 20.78 20.08 -8.01
CA PHE A 296 22.05 19.56 -8.50
C PHE A 296 23.23 20.35 -7.96
N ALA A 297 24.35 19.67 -7.67
CA ALA A 297 25.58 20.30 -7.24
C ALA A 297 26.77 19.85 -8.11
N GLY A 298 27.58 20.83 -8.53
CA GLY A 298 28.73 20.59 -9.38
C GLY A 298 28.36 20.26 -10.83
N ALA A 299 29.36 20.41 -11.70
CA ALA A 299 29.33 20.02 -13.10
C ALA A 299 30.73 19.48 -13.43
N PHE A 300 30.79 18.25 -13.94
CA PHE A 300 32.04 17.51 -14.14
C PHE A 300 32.07 16.94 -15.56
N ASP A 301 33.24 16.91 -16.17
CA ASP A 301 33.41 16.38 -17.54
C ASP A 301 33.47 14.85 -17.56
N ASN A 302 33.63 14.21 -16.40
CA ASN A 302 33.67 12.75 -16.27
C ASN A 302 32.90 12.26 -15.04
N GLN A 303 32.38 11.04 -15.16
CA GLN A 303 31.55 10.42 -14.12
C GLN A 303 32.34 10.15 -12.82
N ALA A 304 33.61 9.76 -12.92
CA ALA A 304 34.42 9.40 -11.75
C ALA A 304 34.61 10.58 -10.79
N ASP A 305 34.84 11.78 -11.32
CA ASP A 305 34.97 13.01 -10.53
C ASP A 305 33.63 13.38 -9.87
N ALA A 306 32.52 13.20 -10.58
CA ALA A 306 31.18 13.41 -10.01
C ALA A 306 30.87 12.42 -8.88
N GLU A 307 31.26 11.15 -9.00
CA GLU A 307 31.11 10.12 -7.96
C GLU A 307 32.01 10.38 -6.74
N ALA A 308 33.25 10.80 -6.97
CA ALA A 308 34.16 11.21 -5.91
C ALA A 308 33.60 12.43 -5.15
N PHE A 309 33.07 13.43 -5.88
CA PHE A 309 32.40 14.57 -5.30
C PHE A 309 31.16 14.17 -4.51
N MET A 310 30.27 13.35 -5.07
CA MET A 310 29.09 12.81 -4.40
C MET A 310 29.45 12.10 -3.09
N THR A 311 30.48 11.25 -3.11
CA THR A 311 30.96 10.54 -1.92
C THR A 311 31.48 11.51 -0.85
N SER A 312 32.17 12.57 -1.27
CA SER A 312 32.69 13.59 -0.35
C SER A 312 31.60 14.39 0.36
N LEU A 313 30.40 14.51 -0.23
CA LEU A 313 29.27 15.22 0.37
C LEU A 313 28.60 14.42 1.49
N GLY A 314 28.67 13.08 1.46
CA GLY A 314 28.03 12.22 2.46
C GLY A 314 26.51 12.33 2.53
N ILE A 315 25.86 12.86 1.48
CA ILE A 315 24.40 13.02 1.43
C ILE A 315 23.78 11.70 0.99
N LYS A 316 22.96 11.13 1.86
CA LYS A 316 22.25 9.87 1.61
C LYS A 316 21.27 10.04 0.43
N ASP A 317 21.22 9.02 -0.42
CA ASP A 317 20.32 8.94 -1.60
C ASP A 317 20.63 9.96 -2.72
N SER A 318 21.84 10.56 -2.71
CA SER A 318 22.36 11.31 -3.86
C SER A 318 22.89 10.37 -4.95
N PHE A 319 22.82 10.80 -6.21
CA PHE A 319 23.32 10.04 -7.36
C PHE A 319 23.78 10.96 -8.51
N VAL A 320 24.65 10.44 -9.38
CA VAL A 320 25.18 11.17 -10.55
C VAL A 320 24.19 11.10 -11.72
N VAL A 321 24.04 12.18 -12.46
CA VAL A 321 23.19 12.30 -13.65
C VAL A 321 23.99 12.91 -14.79
N ALA A 322 23.95 12.29 -15.96
CA ALA A 322 24.56 12.81 -17.18
C ALA A 322 23.59 13.72 -17.95
N PHE A 323 24.12 14.82 -18.46
CA PHE A 323 23.44 15.82 -19.27
C PHE A 323 24.18 16.05 -20.57
N ARG A 324 23.45 16.24 -21.66
CA ARG A 324 23.95 16.77 -22.94
C ARG A 324 23.18 18.06 -23.17
N GLY A 325 23.86 19.19 -22.95
CA GLY A 325 23.21 20.49 -22.79
C GLY A 325 22.27 20.54 -21.59
N ASP A 326 21.01 20.88 -21.85
CA ASP A 326 19.94 20.95 -20.85
C ASP A 326 19.13 19.65 -20.75
N GLU A 327 19.42 18.66 -21.61
CA GLU A 327 18.72 17.38 -21.64
C GLU A 327 19.45 16.31 -20.85
N ARG A 328 18.69 15.52 -20.08
CA ARG A 328 19.23 14.38 -19.35
C ARG A 328 19.44 13.21 -20.30
N VAL A 329 20.63 12.64 -20.32
CA VAL A 329 20.91 11.39 -21.05
C VAL A 329 20.41 10.21 -20.22
N SER A 330 19.51 9.41 -20.78
CA SER A 330 19.12 8.11 -20.19
C SER A 330 20.22 7.09 -20.46
N GLU A 331 20.57 6.26 -19.48
CA GLU A 331 21.55 5.16 -19.60
C GLU A 331 21.13 4.01 -20.56
N GLU A 332 20.15 4.24 -21.43
CA GLU A 332 19.59 3.24 -22.36
C GLU A 332 20.04 3.42 -23.83
N GLU A 333 20.96 4.36 -24.10
CA GLU A 333 21.76 4.39 -25.34
C GLU A 333 23.16 3.86 -25.08
#